data_AF-I4I4L2-F1
#
_entry.id   AF-I4I4L2-F1
#
_cell.length_a   1.000
_cell.length_b   1.000
_cell.length_c   1.000
_cell.angle_alpha   90.00
_cell.angle_beta   90.00
_cell.angle_gamma   90.00
#
_symmetry.space_group_name_H-M   'P 1'
#
loop_
_entity.id
_entity.type
_entity.pdbx_description
1 polymer ?
#
loop_
_entity_poly.entity_id
_entity_poly.type
_entity_poly.pdbx_seq_one_letter_code
_entity_poly.pdbx_strand_id
1 'polypeptide(L)'
;MSKKTFCILEQGKLINEPCTIEKRELFTTEFSDFYRLNWATEDDPNAFITAKGVTWSEGRSLLYREVPKDYEYYIFIDDDVTFVADEGVDIPKKIKELLDEYHPIAGTFYDPKQWAFLPIKASYEEFISRKCFPISGYDAESQILSQSYADVILPAIYHGAHRTDWYLHVHLVPPAIKGLIICQ
;
A
#
# COMPACT_ATOMS: atom_id res chain seq x y z
N MET A 1 3.28 -23.78 6.52
CA MET A 1 2.59 -23.35 5.29
C MET A 1 3.55 -22.43 4.53
N SER A 2 3.53 -22.43 3.20
CA SER A 2 4.32 -21.44 2.44
C SER A 2 3.80 -20.05 2.77
N LYS A 3 4.70 -19.06 2.92
CA LYS A 3 4.28 -17.66 3.03
C LYS A 3 3.55 -17.24 1.76
N LYS A 4 2.52 -16.41 1.90
CA LYS A 4 1.91 -15.71 0.77
C LYS A 4 2.82 -14.55 0.36
N THR A 5 2.71 -14.08 -0.89
CA THR A 5 3.60 -13.04 -1.40
C THR A 5 3.36 -11.70 -0.69
N PHE A 6 2.11 -11.25 -0.60
CA PHE A 6 1.82 -9.95 0.01
C PHE A 6 0.46 -9.88 0.68
N CYS A 7 0.25 -8.89 1.56
CA CYS A 7 -1.08 -8.50 2.00
C CYS A 7 -1.30 -6.99 1.78
N ILE A 8 -2.56 -6.61 1.55
CA ILE A 8 -3.00 -5.22 1.57
C ILE A 8 -3.47 -4.89 2.99
N LEU A 9 -2.98 -3.76 3.52
CA LEU A 9 -3.30 -3.22 4.82
C LEU A 9 -3.98 -1.87 4.63
N GLU A 10 -5.30 -1.87 4.56
CA GLU A 10 -6.10 -0.66 4.37
C GLU A 10 -6.44 0.00 5.71
N GLN A 11 -6.37 1.33 5.77
CA GLN A 11 -6.90 2.11 6.90
C GLN A 11 -7.96 3.09 6.42
N GLY A 12 -9.13 3.10 7.06
CA GLY A 12 -10.27 3.91 6.61
C GLY A 12 -11.30 4.21 7.69
N LYS A 13 -12.36 4.95 7.34
CA LYS A 13 -13.47 5.28 8.28
C LYS A 13 -14.84 4.85 7.81
N LEU A 14 -15.07 4.81 6.50
CA LEU A 14 -16.41 4.67 5.92
C LEU A 14 -16.85 3.20 5.86
N ILE A 15 -18.02 2.88 6.40
CA ILE A 15 -18.58 1.51 6.32
C ILE A 15 -19.10 1.27 4.90
N ASN A 16 -18.79 0.09 4.34
CA ASN A 16 -19.23 -0.32 3.00
C ASN A 16 -18.83 0.67 1.90
N GLU A 17 -17.66 1.28 2.05
CA GLU A 17 -17.07 2.11 1.00
C GLU A 17 -16.85 1.26 -0.26
N PRO A 18 -17.38 1.64 -1.44
CA PRO A 18 -17.23 0.86 -2.65
C PRO A 18 -15.76 0.54 -2.98
N CYS A 19 -14.88 1.54 -2.85
CA CYS A 19 -13.45 1.38 -3.09
C CYS A 19 -12.82 0.28 -2.21
N THR A 20 -13.21 0.22 -0.94
CA THR A 20 -12.77 -0.82 0.00
C THR A 20 -13.28 -2.20 -0.38
N ILE A 21 -14.56 -2.31 -0.75
CA ILE A 21 -15.15 -3.60 -1.15
C ILE A 21 -14.44 -4.13 -2.39
N GLU A 22 -14.24 -3.27 -3.40
CA GLU A 22 -13.52 -3.60 -4.63
C GLU A 22 -12.09 -4.04 -4.34
N LYS A 23 -11.35 -3.32 -3.49
CA LYS A 23 -9.99 -3.72 -3.08
C LYS A 23 -9.99 -5.08 -2.39
N ARG A 24 -10.91 -5.34 -1.46
CA ARG A 24 -11.00 -6.63 -0.78
C ARG A 24 -11.20 -7.77 -1.77
N GLU A 25 -12.13 -7.60 -2.70
CA GLU A 25 -12.41 -8.61 -3.74
C GLU A 25 -11.21 -8.82 -4.65
N LEU A 26 -10.55 -7.73 -5.04
CA LEU A 26 -9.36 -7.77 -5.90
C LEU A 26 -8.20 -8.51 -5.23
N PHE A 27 -7.96 -8.30 -3.93
CA PHE A 27 -6.75 -8.77 -3.25
C PHE A 27 -6.92 -10.00 -2.35
N THR A 28 -8.11 -10.60 -2.30
CA THR A 28 -8.32 -11.90 -1.65
C THR A 28 -8.03 -13.03 -2.65
N THR A 29 -6.76 -13.43 -2.76
CA THR A 29 -6.30 -14.40 -3.77
C THR A 29 -5.52 -15.57 -3.13
N GLU A 30 -5.02 -16.50 -3.95
CA GLU A 30 -4.17 -17.59 -3.46
C GLU A 30 -2.81 -17.12 -2.91
N PHE A 31 -2.33 -15.95 -3.35
CA PHE A 31 -1.02 -15.39 -2.99
C PHE A 31 -1.09 -14.05 -2.28
N SER A 32 -2.29 -13.53 -2.04
CA SER A 32 -2.50 -12.28 -1.30
C SER A 32 -3.73 -12.32 -0.40
N ASP A 33 -3.75 -11.44 0.60
CA ASP A 33 -4.91 -11.19 1.45
C ASP A 33 -5.15 -9.69 1.64
N PHE A 34 -6.34 -9.35 2.14
CA PHE A 34 -6.74 -7.99 2.44
C PHE A 34 -7.17 -7.87 3.90
N TYR A 35 -6.59 -6.90 4.61
CA TYR A 35 -6.93 -6.55 5.97
C TYR A 35 -7.23 -5.07 6.09
N ARG A 36 -8.25 -4.73 6.86
CA ARG A 36 -8.70 -3.35 7.05
C ARG A 36 -8.76 -2.95 8.50
N LEU A 37 -8.34 -1.72 8.80
CA LEU A 37 -8.62 -1.04 10.05
C LEU A 37 -9.66 0.04 9.83
N ASN A 38 -10.73 0.03 10.62
CA ASN A 38 -11.64 1.17 10.73
C ASN A 38 -11.31 2.02 11.97
N TRP A 39 -10.98 3.29 11.78
CA TRP A 39 -10.58 4.18 12.88
C TRP A 39 -11.72 5.03 13.46
N ALA A 40 -12.93 4.97 12.89
CA ALA A 40 -14.05 5.79 13.31
C ALA A 40 -15.16 5.00 14.00
N THR A 41 -15.42 3.77 13.56
CA THR A 41 -16.55 2.96 14.02
C THR A 41 -16.15 1.52 14.31
N GLU A 42 -16.81 0.93 15.31
CA GLU A 42 -16.58 -0.45 15.76
C GLU A 42 -17.44 -1.46 15.00
N ASP A 43 -18.52 -1.01 14.36
CA ASP A 43 -19.52 -1.86 13.70
C ASP A 43 -19.24 -2.05 12.19
N ASP A 44 -18.00 -1.92 11.73
CA ASP A 44 -17.65 -2.13 10.31
C ASP A 44 -17.47 -3.64 10.03
N PRO A 45 -18.39 -4.29 9.30
CA PRO A 45 -18.30 -5.72 9.01
C PRO A 45 -17.14 -6.08 8.07
N ASN A 46 -16.51 -5.07 7.46
CA ASN A 46 -15.37 -5.24 6.56
C ASN A 46 -14.04 -5.02 7.28
N ALA A 47 -14.06 -4.55 8.53
CA ALA A 47 -12.86 -4.29 9.30
C ALA A 47 -12.32 -5.58 9.93
N PHE A 48 -11.02 -5.82 9.74
CA PHE A 48 -10.29 -6.83 10.50
C PHE A 48 -10.05 -6.37 11.94
N ILE A 49 -9.78 -5.07 12.13
CA ILE A 49 -9.60 -4.42 13.44
C ILE A 49 -10.29 -3.06 13.46
N THR A 50 -10.76 -2.64 14.63
CA THR A 50 -11.34 -1.31 14.84
C THR A 50 -10.63 -0.59 15.98
N ALA A 51 -10.28 0.68 15.79
CA ALA A 51 -9.52 1.44 16.77
C ALA A 51 -9.84 2.94 16.70
N LYS A 52 -10.66 3.44 17.63
CA LYS A 52 -11.05 4.85 17.68
C LYS A 52 -9.90 5.77 18.12
N GLY A 53 -9.82 6.94 17.50
CA GLY A 53 -8.94 8.02 17.93
C GLY A 53 -7.46 7.80 17.60
N VAL A 54 -7.14 6.86 16.71
CA VAL A 54 -5.78 6.61 16.23
C VAL A 54 -5.45 7.51 15.05
N THR A 55 -4.22 8.00 14.99
CA THR A 55 -3.64 8.66 13.82
C THR A 55 -3.39 7.65 12.69
N TRP A 56 -3.11 8.15 11.48
CA TRP A 56 -2.70 7.28 10.37
C TRP A 56 -1.47 6.43 10.71
N SER A 57 -0.46 7.03 11.34
CA SER A 57 0.77 6.30 11.71
C SER A 57 0.52 5.21 12.77
N GLU A 58 -0.38 5.46 13.72
CA GLU A 58 -0.75 4.49 14.75
C GLU A 58 -1.54 3.35 14.12
N GLY A 59 -2.54 3.65 13.30
CA GLY A 59 -3.35 2.61 12.66
C GLY A 59 -2.54 1.70 11.74
N ARG A 60 -1.53 2.19 11.02
CA ARG A 60 -0.59 1.34 10.26
C ARG A 60 0.25 0.44 11.17
N SER A 61 0.72 0.99 12.29
CA SER A 61 1.45 0.20 13.29
C SER A 61 0.55 -0.88 13.92
N LEU A 62 -0.72 -0.57 14.16
CA LEU A 62 -1.73 -1.51 14.64
C LEU A 62 -2.01 -2.60 13.60
N LEU A 63 -2.30 -2.23 12.34
CA LEU A 63 -2.49 -3.16 11.24
C LEU A 63 -1.32 -4.13 11.12
N TYR A 64 -0.10 -3.61 11.10
CA TYR A 64 1.08 -4.46 11.06
C TYR A 64 1.10 -5.41 12.25
N ARG A 65 0.93 -4.92 13.47
CA ARG A 65 1.00 -5.74 14.68
C ARG A 65 0.00 -6.89 14.69
N GLU A 66 -1.23 -6.65 14.26
CA GLU A 66 -2.33 -7.63 14.37
C GLU A 66 -2.41 -8.61 13.20
N VAL A 67 -1.92 -8.24 12.01
CA VAL A 67 -1.97 -9.11 10.83
C VAL A 67 -0.95 -10.26 10.94
N PRO A 68 -1.30 -11.49 10.50
CA PRO A 68 -0.38 -12.62 10.45
C PRO A 68 0.97 -12.29 9.80
N LYS A 69 2.05 -12.84 10.37
CA LYS A 69 3.44 -12.56 9.97
C LYS A 69 3.98 -13.51 8.90
N ASP A 70 3.12 -13.97 8.02
CA ASP A 70 3.37 -14.99 7.00
C ASP A 70 3.27 -14.44 5.57
N TYR A 71 3.54 -13.14 5.40
CA TYR A 71 3.69 -12.47 4.11
C TYR A 71 5.13 -12.00 3.90
N GLU A 72 5.58 -11.99 2.64
CA GLU A 72 6.86 -11.39 2.27
C GLU A 72 6.78 -9.85 2.22
N TYR A 73 5.64 -9.33 1.78
CA TYR A 73 5.37 -7.89 1.67
C TYR A 73 4.08 -7.45 2.35
N TYR A 74 4.10 -6.23 2.88
CA TYR A 74 2.95 -5.55 3.50
C TYR A 74 2.74 -4.25 2.75
N ILE A 75 1.57 -4.10 2.14
CA ILE A 75 1.23 -2.97 1.28
C ILE A 75 0.16 -2.13 2.00
N PHE A 76 0.57 -1.03 2.60
CA PHE A 76 -0.34 -0.08 3.23
C PHE A 76 -1.06 0.76 2.18
N ILE A 77 -2.35 0.98 2.37
CA ILE A 77 -3.17 1.79 1.47
C ILE A 77 -4.27 2.54 2.23
N ASP A 78 -4.68 3.70 1.72
CA ASP A 78 -5.83 4.44 2.27
C ASP A 78 -7.15 3.93 1.65
N ASP A 79 -8.29 4.27 2.27
CA ASP A 79 -9.61 3.76 1.86
C ASP A 79 -10.14 4.37 0.56
N ASP A 80 -9.66 5.55 0.17
CA ASP A 80 -10.01 6.29 -1.04
C ASP A 80 -9.12 6.01 -2.26
N VAL A 81 -8.16 5.09 -2.13
CA VAL A 81 -7.22 4.76 -3.20
C VAL A 81 -7.69 3.55 -4.00
N THR A 82 -7.79 3.69 -5.32
CA THR A 82 -8.09 2.61 -6.26
C THR A 82 -6.87 2.20 -7.08
N PHE A 83 -6.87 0.95 -7.56
CA PHE A 83 -5.85 0.45 -8.48
C PHE A 83 -6.39 0.40 -9.90
N VAL A 84 -5.64 0.94 -10.86
CA VAL A 84 -6.01 0.90 -12.27
C VAL A 84 -4.84 0.38 -13.11
N ALA A 85 -5.18 -0.48 -14.07
CA ALA A 85 -4.22 -1.02 -15.03
C ALA A 85 -4.82 -1.01 -16.45
N ASP A 86 -3.97 -1.32 -17.42
CA ASP A 86 -4.39 -1.49 -18.80
C ASP A 86 -5.37 -2.66 -18.97
N GLU A 87 -6.17 -2.59 -20.04
CA GLU A 87 -7.09 -3.67 -20.39
C GLU A 87 -6.37 -5.02 -20.48
N GLY A 88 -6.93 -6.03 -19.80
CA GLY A 88 -6.36 -7.37 -19.75
C GLY A 88 -5.27 -7.59 -18.70
N VAL A 89 -4.87 -6.56 -17.95
CA VAL A 89 -3.91 -6.71 -16.85
C VAL A 89 -4.62 -7.15 -15.57
N ASP A 90 -4.24 -8.32 -15.06
CA ASP A 90 -4.63 -8.81 -13.73
C ASP A 90 -3.74 -8.12 -12.67
N ILE A 91 -4.30 -7.15 -11.96
CA ILE A 91 -3.58 -6.28 -11.02
C ILE A 91 -2.87 -7.08 -9.91
N PRO A 92 -3.53 -7.97 -9.14
CA PRO A 92 -2.87 -8.78 -8.12
C PRO A 92 -1.72 -9.61 -8.67
N LYS A 93 -1.92 -10.29 -9.81
CA LYS A 93 -0.84 -11.07 -10.44
C LYS A 93 0.31 -10.17 -10.86
N LYS A 94 0.00 -8.98 -11.40
CA LYS A 94 1.04 -8.06 -11.84
C LYS A 94 1.87 -7.53 -10.66
N ILE A 95 1.23 -7.21 -9.54
CA ILE A 95 1.93 -6.84 -8.30
C ILE A 95 2.83 -7.99 -7.84
N LYS A 96 2.32 -9.21 -7.80
CA LYS A 96 3.09 -10.39 -7.44
C LYS A 96 4.34 -10.55 -8.30
N GLU A 97 4.19 -10.52 -9.63
CA GLU A 97 5.31 -10.61 -10.59
C GLU A 97 6.38 -9.56 -10.31
N LEU A 98 5.97 -8.32 -10.04
CA LEU A 98 6.89 -7.22 -9.76
C LEU A 98 7.62 -7.38 -8.43
N LEU A 99 6.94 -7.85 -7.38
CA LEU A 99 7.56 -8.12 -6.08
C LEU A 99 8.58 -9.26 -6.20
N ASP A 100 8.23 -10.31 -6.96
CA ASP A 100 9.11 -11.45 -7.25
C ASP A 100 10.29 -11.06 -8.16
N GLU A 101 10.13 -10.08 -9.05
CA GLU A 101 11.21 -9.63 -9.95
C GLU A 101 12.19 -8.72 -9.19
N TYR A 102 11.68 -7.68 -8.55
CA TYR A 102 12.49 -6.58 -8.03
C TYR A 102 12.92 -6.76 -6.58
N HIS A 103 12.24 -7.62 -5.82
CA HIS A 103 12.47 -7.83 -4.40
C HIS A 103 12.66 -6.53 -3.58
N PRO A 104 11.73 -5.54 -3.66
CA PRO A 104 11.96 -4.21 -3.12
C PRO A 104 11.95 -4.21 -1.59
N ILE A 105 12.98 -3.68 -0.94
CA ILE A 105 12.97 -3.52 0.54
C ILE A 105 11.79 -2.64 0.97
N ALA A 106 11.55 -1.58 0.21
CA ALA A 106 10.39 -0.71 0.29
C ALA A 106 10.08 -0.14 -1.11
N GLY A 107 8.86 0.36 -1.30
CA GLY A 107 8.42 0.95 -2.56
C GLY A 107 7.05 1.61 -2.48
N THR A 108 6.57 2.12 -3.61
CA THR A 108 5.20 2.61 -3.79
C THR A 108 4.79 2.35 -5.24
N PHE A 109 3.54 2.62 -5.61
CA PHE A 109 3.09 2.55 -7.01
C PHE A 109 3.22 3.92 -7.67
N TYR A 110 3.62 3.93 -8.94
CA TYR A 110 3.72 5.17 -9.70
C TYR A 110 2.35 5.66 -10.14
N ASP A 111 2.05 6.93 -9.88
CA ASP A 111 0.97 7.66 -10.55
C ASP A 111 1.50 9.00 -11.11
N PRO A 112 1.56 9.19 -12.44
CA PRO A 112 2.03 10.44 -13.03
C PRO A 112 1.17 11.66 -12.65
N LYS A 113 -0.05 11.46 -12.15
CA LYS A 113 -0.96 12.54 -11.72
C LYS A 113 -0.78 12.90 -10.25
N GLN A 114 -0.13 12.05 -9.47
CA GLN A 114 0.00 12.24 -8.03
C GLN A 114 1.13 13.21 -7.71
N TRP A 115 0.89 14.08 -6.73
CA TRP A 115 1.73 15.24 -6.47
C TRP A 115 3.19 14.88 -6.13
N ALA A 116 3.42 13.70 -5.55
CA ALA A 116 4.77 13.25 -5.22
C ALA A 116 5.59 12.91 -6.47
N PHE A 117 4.96 12.64 -7.62
CA PHE A 117 5.64 12.35 -8.88
C PHE A 117 5.70 13.54 -9.83
N LEU A 118 4.87 14.58 -9.65
CA LEU A 118 4.91 15.80 -10.48
C LEU A 118 6.29 16.46 -10.63
N PRO A 119 7.17 16.48 -9.60
CA PRO A 119 8.52 17.05 -9.73
C PRO A 119 9.44 16.23 -10.66
N ILE A 120 9.13 14.95 -10.88
CA ILE A 120 9.88 14.06 -11.76
C ILE A 120 9.51 14.43 -13.20
N LYS A 121 10.31 15.31 -13.82
CA LYS A 121 10.14 15.76 -15.21
C LYS A 121 10.53 14.67 -16.24
N ALA A 122 9.98 13.47 -16.11
CA ALA A 122 10.16 12.36 -17.05
C ALA A 122 8.84 12.08 -17.80
N SER A 123 8.92 11.63 -19.05
CA SER A 123 7.72 11.14 -19.75
C SER A 123 7.24 9.81 -19.13
N TYR A 124 6.00 9.39 -19.38
CA TYR A 124 5.52 8.09 -18.92
C TYR A 124 6.38 6.95 -19.48
N GLU A 125 6.79 7.04 -20.75
CA GLU A 125 7.66 6.07 -21.42
C GLU A 125 9.06 6.05 -20.82
N GLU A 126 9.63 7.23 -20.58
CA GLU A 126 10.91 7.34 -19.90
C GLU A 126 10.82 6.76 -18.49
N PHE A 127 9.67 6.98 -17.81
CA PHE A 127 9.39 6.40 -16.52
C PHE A 127 9.38 4.88 -16.64
N ILE A 128 8.41 4.24 -17.30
CA ILE A 128 8.32 2.76 -17.32
C ILE A 128 9.55 2.04 -17.92
N SER A 129 10.41 2.74 -18.66
CA SER A 129 11.66 2.16 -19.19
C SER A 129 12.74 1.88 -18.14
N ARG A 130 12.71 2.53 -16.97
CA ARG A 130 13.74 2.32 -15.95
C ARG A 130 13.38 1.14 -15.05
N LYS A 131 14.41 0.44 -14.57
CA LYS A 131 14.28 -0.66 -13.61
C LYS A 131 14.10 -0.19 -12.16
N CYS A 132 14.47 1.05 -11.89
CA CYS A 132 14.60 1.62 -10.55
C CYS A 132 14.35 3.13 -10.63
N PHE A 133 13.60 3.69 -9.66
CA PHE A 133 13.32 5.13 -9.60
C PHE A 133 13.61 5.70 -8.20
N PRO A 134 14.10 6.95 -8.14
CA PRO A 134 14.07 7.69 -6.89
C PRO A 134 12.61 7.99 -6.52
N ILE A 135 12.26 7.70 -5.27
CA ILE A 135 10.98 8.15 -4.71
C ILE A 135 11.17 9.59 -4.26
N SER A 136 10.41 10.52 -4.85
CA SER A 136 10.50 11.95 -4.54
C SER A 136 9.70 12.34 -3.29
N GLY A 137 8.90 11.41 -2.76
CA GLY A 137 8.16 11.51 -1.49
C GLY A 137 7.27 10.28 -1.32
N TYR A 138 7.08 9.83 -0.09
CA TYR A 138 6.04 8.85 0.22
C TYR A 138 4.80 9.61 0.62
N ASP A 139 3.81 9.61 -0.26
CA ASP A 139 2.48 9.96 0.18
C ASP A 139 1.90 8.82 1.02
N ALA A 140 1.08 9.18 1.99
CA ALA A 140 0.47 8.23 2.90
C ALA A 140 -0.28 7.16 2.11
N GLU A 141 -0.94 7.52 1.02
CA GLU A 141 -1.87 6.68 0.28
C GLU A 141 -1.37 5.30 -0.16
N SER A 142 -0.07 5.07 -0.40
CA SER A 142 0.42 3.72 -0.69
C SER A 142 1.89 3.47 -0.35
N GLN A 143 2.15 2.41 0.42
CA GLN A 143 3.51 2.01 0.82
C GLN A 143 3.68 0.50 0.77
N ILE A 144 4.69 0.03 0.05
CA ILE A 144 5.11 -1.37 0.00
C ILE A 144 6.30 -1.52 0.95
N LEU A 145 6.25 -2.48 1.87
CA LEU A 145 7.37 -2.84 2.73
C LEU A 145 7.62 -4.35 2.69
N SER A 146 8.88 -4.74 2.53
CA SER A 146 9.30 -6.10 2.85
C SER A 146 9.12 -6.39 4.35
N GLN A 147 8.87 -7.63 4.72
CA GLN A 147 8.70 -8.02 6.13
C GLN A 147 9.89 -7.60 7.00
N SER A 148 11.10 -7.90 6.55
CA SER A 148 12.32 -7.62 7.31
C SER A 148 12.51 -6.13 7.57
N TYR A 149 12.03 -5.28 6.66
CA TYR A 149 12.06 -3.84 6.85
C TYR A 149 10.93 -3.35 7.75
N ALA A 150 9.71 -3.84 7.54
CA ALA A 150 8.57 -3.53 8.38
C ALA A 150 8.81 -3.90 9.86
N ASP A 151 9.49 -5.02 10.14
CA ASP A 151 9.92 -5.44 11.48
C ASP A 151 10.88 -4.45 12.17
N VAL A 152 11.63 -3.67 11.39
CA VAL A 152 12.59 -2.68 11.92
C VAL A 152 11.91 -1.33 12.17
N ILE A 153 11.00 -0.93 11.29
CA ILE A 153 10.42 0.43 11.31
C ILE A 153 9.06 0.53 11.99
N LEU A 154 8.39 -0.61 12.28
CA LEU A 154 7.09 -0.65 12.97
C LEU A 154 7.19 -1.39 14.32
N PRO A 155 6.48 -0.91 15.37
CA PRO A 155 5.68 0.31 15.38
C PRO A 155 6.56 1.57 15.30
N ALA A 156 6.02 2.64 14.70
CA ALA A 156 6.69 3.93 14.70
C ALA A 156 6.83 4.44 16.15
N ILE A 157 7.99 5.00 16.51
CA ILE A 157 8.22 5.51 17.87
C ILE A 157 7.50 6.84 18.10
N TYR A 158 7.45 7.68 17.07
CA TYR A 158 6.82 8.99 17.10
C TYR A 158 5.60 8.97 16.18
N HIS A 159 4.44 9.17 16.79
CA HIS A 159 3.15 9.28 16.12
C HIS A 159 2.69 10.74 16.08
N GLY A 160 1.93 11.12 15.05
CA GLY A 160 1.26 12.43 15.03
C GLY A 160 1.44 13.29 13.78
N ALA A 161 2.09 12.81 12.73
CA ALA A 161 2.08 13.53 11.46
C ALA A 161 0.88 13.11 10.61
N HIS A 162 0.36 14.06 9.84
CA HIS A 162 -0.65 13.83 8.80
C HIS A 162 -0.10 13.05 7.59
N ARG A 163 1.18 12.68 7.59
CA ARG A 163 1.90 12.00 6.51
C ARG A 163 2.78 10.90 7.06
N THR A 164 3.11 9.93 6.22
CA THR A 164 3.98 8.79 6.55
C THR A 164 5.46 9.04 6.26
N ASP A 165 5.88 10.30 6.16
CA ASP A 165 7.26 10.78 5.87
C ASP A 165 8.35 10.29 6.85
N TRP A 166 8.04 9.37 7.77
CA TRP A 166 8.84 9.08 8.95
C TRP A 166 10.09 8.22 8.70
N TYR A 167 10.10 7.31 7.73
CA TYR A 167 11.18 6.30 7.62
C TYR A 167 11.66 5.97 6.21
N LEU A 168 10.94 6.42 5.19
CA LEU A 168 11.12 5.97 3.81
C LEU A 168 11.56 7.14 2.94
N HIS A 169 12.85 7.45 2.94
CA HIS A 169 13.38 8.47 2.01
C HIS A 169 14.09 7.88 0.80
N VAL A 170 14.18 6.54 0.68
CA VAL A 170 14.79 5.89 -0.48
C VAL A 170 14.18 4.48 -0.65
N HIS A 171 13.79 4.10 -1.88
CA HIS A 171 13.91 2.76 -2.54
C HIS A 171 12.74 2.34 -3.46
N LEU A 172 13.12 1.82 -4.64
CA LEU A 172 12.43 1.08 -5.73
C LEU A 172 10.89 1.05 -5.86
N VAL A 173 10.40 1.62 -6.96
CA VAL A 173 9.04 1.45 -7.51
C VAL A 173 9.07 0.42 -8.66
N PRO A 174 8.22 -0.63 -8.64
CA PRO A 174 8.07 -1.50 -9.79
C PRO A 174 7.20 -0.87 -10.92
N PRO A 175 7.63 -0.91 -12.19
CA PRO A 175 7.13 -0.02 -13.26
C PRO A 175 5.82 -0.40 -13.96
N ALA A 176 4.94 -1.24 -13.40
CA ALA A 176 3.81 -1.78 -14.18
C ALA A 176 2.39 -1.53 -13.65
N ILE A 177 2.21 -0.67 -12.65
CA ILE A 177 0.89 -0.10 -12.33
C ILE A 177 0.88 1.34 -12.84
N LYS A 178 -0.10 1.65 -13.70
CA LYS A 178 -0.20 2.93 -14.42
C LYS A 178 -0.52 4.12 -13.51
N GLY A 179 -1.08 3.84 -12.35
CA GLY A 179 -1.52 4.82 -11.39
C GLY A 179 -2.29 4.17 -10.25
N LEU A 180 -2.15 4.73 -9.07
CA LEU A 180 -3.22 4.75 -8.08
C LEU A 180 -4.16 5.90 -8.47
N ILE A 181 -5.48 5.73 -8.36
CA ILE A 181 -6.41 6.86 -8.49
C ILE A 181 -7.00 7.14 -7.11
N ILE A 182 -6.82 8.38 -6.64
CA ILE A 182 -7.45 8.90 -5.43
C ILE A 182 -8.88 9.31 -5.79
N CYS A 183 -9.86 8.64 -5.19
CA CYS A 183 -11.27 9.01 -5.27
C CYS A 183 -11.55 10.11 -4.24
N GLN A 184 -11.38 11.37 -4.63
CA GLN A 184 -11.82 12.53 -3.83
C GLN A 184 -13.33 12.74 -3.91
#